data_AF-A0AAE2EHQ2-F1
#
_entry.id   AF-A0AAE2EHQ2-F1
#
_cell.length_a   1.000
_cell.length_b   1.000
_cell.length_c   1.000
_cell.angle_alpha   90.00
_cell.angle_beta   90.00
_cell.angle_gamma   90.00
#
_symmetry.space_group_name_H-M   'P 1'
#
loop_
_entity.id
_entity.type
_entity.pdbx_description
1 polymer ?
#
loop_
_entity_poly.entity_id
_entity_poly.type
_entity_poly.pdbx_seq_one_letter_code
_entity_poly.pdbx_strand_id
1 'polypeptide(L)'
;MRYDDQTHIASRDEIFSLGLSGKNLSYDALQTDISWNSATFNLLNSYFKELGIRIIEDYNDLVSLELAKNNVLTNAGALLADQKFIKHSLVFATYWNDFEKSNNKTGKSMDNFDGNLLEILKNSQQFIENKSNVDFKKTDTKRIEYPDYPKLAIREALVNALVHRDYTKFYDQININIYTDRLEIISPGGMVDKSKIQELDPYRIESKRRNPILANIFSMLKLMERRGSGIKRNFKYLCNTRKLQFKTYPRIYIWW
;
A
#
# COMPACT_ATOMS: atom_id res chain seq x y z
N MET A 1 -10.43 -1.97 26.44
CA MET A 1 -9.81 -3.20 25.85
C MET A 1 -8.78 -3.71 26.83
N ARG A 2 -8.76 -5.02 27.10
CA ARG A 2 -7.78 -5.63 28.01
C ARG A 2 -6.59 -6.14 27.19
N TYR A 3 -5.39 -5.72 27.56
CA TYR A 3 -4.12 -6.24 27.08
C TYR A 3 -3.40 -6.81 28.30
N ASP A 4 -3.27 -8.13 28.35
CA ASP A 4 -2.71 -8.86 29.49
C ASP A 4 -3.40 -8.51 30.84
N ASP A 5 -2.67 -7.84 31.73
CA ASP A 5 -3.11 -7.39 33.05
C ASP A 5 -3.64 -5.95 33.07
N GLN A 6 -3.55 -5.21 31.96
CA GLN A 6 -3.94 -3.81 31.88
C GLN A 6 -5.22 -3.58 31.07
N THR A 7 -6.05 -2.65 31.54
CA THR A 7 -7.24 -2.20 30.81
C THR A 7 -6.99 -0.81 30.25
N HIS A 8 -7.03 -0.69 28.93
CA HIS A 8 -6.87 0.57 28.21
C HIS A 8 -8.21 1.01 27.62
N ILE A 9 -8.45 2.32 27.51
CA ILE A 9 -9.61 2.84 26.77
C ILE A 9 -9.40 2.50 25.30
N ALA A 10 -10.39 1.84 24.68
CA ALA A 10 -10.32 1.46 23.28
C ALA A 10 -10.72 2.63 22.38
N SER A 11 -9.98 2.87 21.32
CA SER A 11 -10.38 3.84 20.30
C SER A 11 -11.60 3.32 19.50
N ARG A 12 -12.30 4.22 18.80
CA ARG A 12 -13.42 3.83 17.92
C ARG A 12 -12.97 2.83 16.85
N ASP A 13 -11.81 3.05 16.26
CA ASP A 13 -11.24 2.21 15.20
C ASP A 13 -10.86 0.82 15.74
N GLU A 14 -10.38 0.73 16.98
CA GLU A 14 -10.10 -0.55 17.65
C GLU A 14 -11.38 -1.34 17.93
N ILE A 15 -12.44 -0.67 18.41
CA ILE A 15 -13.75 -1.31 18.65
C ILE A 15 -14.32 -1.83 17.32
N PHE A 16 -14.24 -1.04 16.26
CA PHE A 16 -14.71 -1.44 14.94
C PHE A 16 -13.92 -2.64 14.39
N SER A 17 -12.59 -2.59 14.46
CA SER A 17 -11.71 -3.68 14.01
C SER A 17 -11.95 -4.99 14.78
N LEU A 18 -12.20 -4.90 16.09
CA LEU A 18 -12.59 -6.05 16.92
C LEU A 18 -13.94 -6.65 16.48
N GLY A 19 -14.92 -5.80 16.19
CA GLY A 19 -16.22 -6.24 15.69
C GLY A 19 -16.13 -6.99 14.36
N LEU A 20 -15.22 -6.56 13.48
CA LEU A 20 -14.91 -7.26 12.23
C LEU A 20 -14.25 -8.62 12.46
N SER A 21 -13.21 -8.65 13.30
CA SER A 21 -12.50 -9.88 13.65
C SER A 21 -13.43 -10.91 14.29
N GLY A 22 -14.32 -10.50 15.20
CA GLY A 22 -15.31 -11.38 15.83
C GLY A 22 -16.33 -11.97 14.85
N LYS A 23 -16.53 -11.34 13.68
CA LYS A 23 -17.39 -11.85 12.59
C LYS A 23 -16.60 -12.55 11.49
N ASN A 24 -15.28 -12.70 11.65
CA ASN A 24 -14.36 -13.19 10.62
C ASN A 24 -14.48 -12.42 9.28
N LEU A 25 -14.64 -11.10 9.38
CA LEU A 25 -14.71 -10.19 8.24
C LEU A 25 -13.48 -9.28 8.21
N SER A 26 -13.05 -8.91 7.00
CA SER A 26 -12.07 -7.86 6.76
C SER A 26 -12.76 -6.57 6.30
N TYR A 27 -12.08 -5.43 6.43
CA TYR A 27 -12.64 -4.14 6.01
C TYR A 27 -13.05 -4.14 4.54
N ASP A 28 -12.19 -4.70 3.68
CA ASP A 28 -12.37 -4.73 2.22
C ASP A 28 -13.57 -5.59 1.77
N ALA A 29 -14.02 -6.53 2.61
CA ALA A 29 -15.19 -7.38 2.37
C ALA A 29 -16.53 -6.74 2.78
N LEU A 30 -16.51 -5.61 3.48
CA LEU A 30 -17.73 -4.92 3.91
C LEU A 30 -18.47 -4.31 2.73
N GLN A 31 -19.80 -4.37 2.78
CA GLN A 31 -20.68 -3.69 1.83
C GLN A 31 -20.64 -2.18 2.05
N THR A 32 -20.73 -1.45 0.94
CA THR A 32 -20.93 -0.01 0.92
C THR A 32 -22.39 0.30 0.60
N ASP A 33 -22.75 1.58 0.67
CA ASP A 33 -24.04 2.07 0.17
C ASP A 33 -24.00 2.46 -1.32
N ILE A 34 -22.91 2.10 -2.03
CA ILE A 34 -22.66 2.49 -3.41
C ILE A 34 -23.19 1.39 -4.33
N SER A 35 -24.15 1.73 -5.18
CA SER A 35 -24.68 0.81 -6.19
C SER A 35 -23.58 0.39 -7.18
N TRP A 36 -23.53 -0.90 -7.53
CA TRP A 36 -22.49 -1.43 -8.42
C TRP A 36 -22.50 -0.76 -9.80
N ASN A 37 -23.67 -0.40 -10.31
CA ASN A 37 -23.86 0.24 -11.62
C ASN A 37 -23.39 1.71 -11.67
N SER A 38 -23.02 2.29 -10.52
CA SER A 38 -22.43 3.63 -10.46
C SER A 38 -20.91 3.62 -10.66
N ALA A 39 -20.29 2.43 -10.70
CA ALA A 39 -18.85 2.24 -10.77
C ALA A 39 -18.40 1.76 -12.15
N THR A 40 -17.20 2.18 -12.55
CA THR A 40 -16.46 1.59 -13.66
C THR A 40 -15.11 1.09 -13.18
N PHE A 41 -14.58 0.11 -13.91
CA PHE A 41 -13.32 -0.58 -13.59
C PHE A 41 -12.38 -0.55 -14.80
N ASN A 42 -12.33 0.57 -15.52
CA ASN A 42 -11.59 0.66 -16.78
C ASN A 42 -10.09 0.44 -16.59
N LEU A 43 -9.52 1.04 -15.53
CA LEU A 43 -8.10 0.85 -15.23
C LEU A 43 -7.82 -0.61 -14.85
N LEU A 44 -8.63 -1.22 -14.00
CA LEU A 44 -8.48 -2.64 -13.63
C LEU A 44 -8.64 -3.55 -14.86
N ASN A 45 -9.63 -3.31 -15.70
CA ASN A 45 -9.85 -4.05 -16.95
C ASN A 45 -8.68 -3.91 -17.93
N SER A 46 -8.01 -2.75 -17.98
CA SER A 46 -6.80 -2.57 -18.80
C SER A 46 -5.67 -3.52 -18.37
N TYR A 47 -5.44 -3.65 -17.05
CA TYR A 47 -4.46 -4.59 -16.52
C TYR A 47 -4.87 -6.05 -16.78
N PHE A 48 -6.15 -6.39 -16.59
CA PHE A 48 -6.65 -7.73 -16.90
C PHE A 48 -6.41 -8.09 -18.37
N LYS A 49 -6.72 -7.16 -19.29
CA LYS A 49 -6.50 -7.33 -20.72
C LYS A 49 -5.02 -7.54 -21.05
N GLU A 50 -4.11 -6.73 -20.48
CA GLU A 50 -2.66 -6.89 -20.68
C GLU A 50 -2.12 -8.25 -20.20
N LEU A 51 -2.74 -8.80 -19.14
CA LEU A 51 -2.35 -10.08 -18.55
C LEU A 51 -3.09 -11.28 -19.15
N GLY A 52 -4.00 -11.08 -20.10
CA GLY A 52 -4.84 -12.14 -20.67
C GLY A 52 -5.88 -12.70 -19.71
N ILE A 53 -6.26 -11.94 -18.68
CA ILE A 53 -7.32 -12.26 -17.73
C ILE A 53 -8.65 -11.76 -18.30
N ARG A 54 -9.73 -12.53 -18.11
CA ARG A 54 -11.09 -12.09 -18.48
C ARG A 54 -11.41 -10.75 -17.80
N ILE A 55 -11.88 -9.78 -18.58
CA ILE A 55 -12.29 -8.47 -18.08
C ILE A 55 -13.63 -8.55 -17.35
N ILE A 56 -13.92 -7.56 -16.52
CA ILE A 56 -15.19 -7.38 -15.84
C ILE A 56 -16.17 -6.75 -16.82
N GLU A 57 -17.24 -7.46 -17.16
CA GLU A 57 -18.29 -6.99 -18.07
C GLU A 57 -19.62 -6.76 -17.35
N ASP A 58 -19.91 -7.55 -16.30
CA ASP A 58 -21.18 -7.49 -15.59
C ASP A 58 -21.04 -7.58 -14.06
N TYR A 59 -22.18 -7.55 -13.38
CA TYR A 59 -22.27 -7.69 -11.92
C TYR A 59 -21.78 -9.05 -11.41
N ASN A 60 -21.97 -10.14 -12.17
CA ASN A 60 -21.54 -11.46 -11.76
C ASN A 60 -20.01 -11.57 -11.74
N ASP A 61 -19.33 -10.93 -12.70
CA ASP A 61 -17.88 -10.81 -12.70
C ASP A 61 -17.39 -10.07 -11.44
N LEU A 62 -18.05 -8.97 -11.05
CA LEU A 62 -17.74 -8.25 -9.80
C LEU A 62 -17.96 -9.11 -8.54
N VAL A 63 -19.05 -9.87 -8.49
CA VAL A 63 -19.33 -10.80 -7.37
C VAL A 63 -18.28 -11.90 -7.31
N SER A 64 -17.84 -12.44 -8.46
CA SER A 64 -16.81 -13.48 -8.52
C SER A 64 -15.45 -13.03 -7.99
N LEU A 65 -15.18 -11.72 -8.08
CA LEU A 65 -13.98 -11.06 -7.57
C LEU A 65 -14.17 -10.48 -6.15
N GLU A 66 -15.35 -10.70 -5.55
CA GLU A 66 -15.75 -10.13 -4.25
C GLU A 66 -15.72 -8.59 -4.20
N LEU A 67 -15.85 -7.93 -5.36
CA LEU A 67 -15.91 -6.47 -5.49
C LEU A 67 -17.34 -5.91 -5.33
N ALA A 68 -18.35 -6.77 -5.40
CA ALA A 68 -19.74 -6.40 -5.18
C ALA A 68 -20.53 -7.53 -4.49
N LYS A 69 -21.59 -7.17 -3.77
CA LYS A 69 -22.52 -8.09 -3.12
C LYS A 69 -23.85 -7.39 -2.85
N ASN A 70 -24.97 -8.08 -3.00
CA ASN A 70 -26.33 -7.53 -2.81
C ASN A 70 -26.59 -6.22 -3.59
N ASN A 71 -26.16 -6.16 -4.86
CA ASN A 71 -26.28 -5.00 -5.75
C ASN A 71 -25.52 -3.73 -5.30
N VAL A 72 -24.64 -3.84 -4.31
CA VAL A 72 -23.75 -2.76 -3.90
C VAL A 72 -22.29 -3.19 -3.98
N LEU A 73 -21.37 -2.24 -4.09
CA LEU A 73 -19.94 -2.51 -4.04
C LEU A 73 -19.54 -2.95 -2.63
N THR A 74 -18.51 -3.80 -2.56
CA THR A 74 -17.72 -3.94 -1.34
C THR A 74 -16.74 -2.77 -1.22
N ASN A 75 -16.13 -2.59 -0.05
CA ASN A 75 -15.05 -1.61 0.12
C ASN A 75 -13.89 -1.87 -0.86
N ALA A 76 -13.56 -3.14 -1.14
CA ALA A 76 -12.59 -3.50 -2.18
C ALA A 76 -13.01 -2.98 -3.55
N GLY A 77 -14.27 -3.18 -3.94
CA GLY A 77 -14.83 -2.66 -5.19
C GLY A 77 -14.77 -1.14 -5.25
N ALA A 78 -15.17 -0.45 -4.18
CA ALA A 78 -15.14 1.00 -4.10
C ALA A 78 -13.71 1.59 -4.14
N LEU A 79 -12.71 0.87 -3.61
CA LEU A 79 -11.29 1.25 -3.65
C LEU A 79 -10.65 1.04 -5.03
N LEU A 80 -11.19 0.11 -5.84
CA LEU A 80 -10.69 -0.21 -7.19
C LEU A 80 -11.47 0.48 -8.32
N ALA A 81 -12.64 1.06 -8.01
CA ALA A 81 -13.47 1.78 -8.96
C ALA A 81 -12.88 3.13 -9.38
N ASP A 82 -13.04 3.50 -10.65
CA ASP A 82 -12.46 4.72 -11.22
C ASP A 82 -12.99 6.02 -10.57
N GLN A 83 -14.20 6.00 -10.00
CA GLN A 83 -14.93 7.17 -9.48
C GLN A 83 -14.40 7.71 -8.13
N LYS A 84 -13.33 7.12 -7.57
CA LYS A 84 -12.70 7.56 -6.33
C LYS A 84 -13.71 7.69 -5.17
N PHE A 85 -14.50 6.65 -4.93
CA PHE A 85 -15.56 6.67 -3.93
C PHE A 85 -15.00 6.80 -2.50
N ILE A 86 -13.86 6.18 -2.23
CA ILE A 86 -13.24 6.17 -0.90
C ILE A 86 -12.25 7.34 -0.77
N LYS A 87 -12.74 8.49 -0.29
CA LYS A 87 -11.96 9.74 -0.21
C LYS A 87 -10.76 9.71 0.73
N HIS A 88 -10.77 8.83 1.73
CA HIS A 88 -9.67 8.68 2.67
C HIS A 88 -8.59 7.69 2.19
N SER A 89 -8.71 7.15 0.98
CA SER A 89 -7.63 6.44 0.30
C SER A 89 -6.68 7.47 -0.32
N LEU A 90 -5.80 8.02 0.52
CA LEU A 90 -4.91 9.12 0.15
C LEU A 90 -3.44 8.75 0.42
N VAL A 91 -2.58 9.10 -0.54
CA VAL A 91 -1.12 9.13 -0.35
C VAL A 91 -0.66 10.59 -0.42
N PHE A 92 0.06 11.02 0.59
CA PHE A 92 0.73 12.32 0.65
C PHE A 92 2.23 12.11 0.45
N ALA A 93 2.80 12.70 -0.60
CA ALA A 93 4.21 12.53 -0.94
C ALA A 93 4.96 13.85 -0.77
N THR A 94 6.11 13.83 -0.11
CA THR A 94 6.97 14.99 0.11
C THR A 94 8.42 14.66 -0.21
N TYR A 95 9.07 15.54 -0.98
CA TYR A 95 10.50 15.52 -1.21
C TYR A 95 11.18 16.61 -0.36
N TRP A 96 12.11 16.20 0.49
CA TRP A 96 12.83 17.03 1.45
C TRP A 96 14.25 17.34 0.94
N ASN A 97 14.75 18.55 1.23
CA ASN A 97 16.12 18.97 0.87
C ASN A 97 17.19 18.51 1.87
N ASP A 98 16.80 17.97 3.02
CA ASP A 98 17.68 17.66 4.15
C ASP A 98 17.45 16.25 4.67
N PHE A 99 18.24 15.84 5.67
CA PHE A 99 18.15 14.52 6.33
C PHE A 99 16.96 14.42 7.31
N GLU A 100 16.33 15.52 7.68
CA GLU A 100 15.27 15.55 8.70
C GLU A 100 14.08 16.42 8.31
N LYS A 101 12.91 16.05 8.88
CA LYS A 101 11.70 16.86 8.86
C LYS A 101 11.90 18.04 9.81
N SER A 102 12.33 19.19 9.29
CA SER A 102 12.49 20.42 10.08
C SER A 102 11.24 21.29 10.01
N ASN A 103 10.78 21.80 11.16
CA ASN A 103 9.67 22.76 11.25
C ASN A 103 9.96 24.09 10.53
N ASN A 104 11.23 24.39 10.25
CA ASN A 104 11.69 25.67 9.68
C ASN A 104 12.22 25.56 8.24
N LYS A 105 12.10 24.39 7.59
CA LYS A 105 12.55 24.20 6.20
C LYS A 105 11.40 23.70 5.33
N THR A 106 11.17 24.38 4.22
CA THR A 106 10.16 24.02 3.22
C THR A 106 10.57 22.75 2.48
N GLY A 107 9.67 21.77 2.41
CA GLY A 107 9.82 20.66 1.46
C GLY A 107 10.01 21.21 0.04
N LYS A 108 10.84 20.57 -0.77
CA LYS A 108 11.17 21.05 -2.13
C LYS A 108 9.98 20.89 -3.08
N SER A 109 9.20 19.83 -2.90
CA SER A 109 7.96 19.57 -3.62
C SER A 109 7.09 18.60 -2.84
N MET A 110 5.77 18.79 -2.89
CA MET A 110 4.77 17.90 -2.31
C MET A 110 3.71 17.57 -3.36
N ASP A 111 3.08 16.41 -3.23
CA ASP A 111 1.98 15.98 -4.10
C ASP A 111 1.01 15.07 -3.35
N ASN A 112 -0.26 15.08 -3.78
CA ASN A 112 -1.34 14.31 -3.18
C ASN A 112 -1.92 13.37 -4.23
N PHE A 113 -1.86 12.06 -3.96
CA PHE A 113 -2.42 11.05 -4.84
C PHE A 113 -3.71 10.51 -4.23
N ASP A 114 -4.83 10.95 -4.81
CA ASP A 114 -6.15 10.38 -4.60
C ASP A 114 -6.55 9.59 -5.86
N GLY A 115 -7.44 8.60 -5.71
CA GLY A 115 -7.71 7.70 -6.83
C GLY A 115 -8.26 6.36 -6.43
N ASN A 116 -8.48 5.54 -7.44
CA ASN A 116 -8.45 4.10 -7.21
C ASN A 116 -7.01 3.68 -6.86
N LEU A 117 -6.86 2.52 -6.21
CA LEU A 117 -5.55 2.07 -5.71
C LEU A 117 -4.49 1.87 -6.80
N LEU A 118 -4.87 1.55 -8.03
CA LEU A 118 -3.93 1.35 -9.14
C LEU A 118 -3.39 2.68 -9.67
N GLU A 119 -4.24 3.71 -9.73
CA GLU A 119 -3.85 5.07 -10.07
C GLU A 119 -2.91 5.65 -9.00
N ILE A 120 -3.27 5.49 -7.73
CA ILE A 120 -2.44 5.91 -6.59
C ILE A 120 -1.06 5.24 -6.64
N LEU A 121 -1.01 3.92 -6.89
CA LEU A 121 0.24 3.19 -7.04
C LEU A 121 1.11 3.76 -8.16
N LYS A 122 0.53 3.97 -9.34
CA LYS A 122 1.24 4.48 -10.52
C LYS A 122 1.81 5.88 -10.27
N ASN A 123 0.99 6.78 -9.76
CA ASN A 123 1.39 8.17 -9.50
C ASN A 123 2.45 8.25 -8.40
N SER A 124 2.30 7.45 -7.33
CA SER A 124 3.29 7.35 -6.25
C SER A 124 4.64 6.82 -6.75
N GLN A 125 4.63 5.78 -7.59
CA GLN A 125 5.85 5.22 -8.17
C GLN A 125 6.54 6.26 -9.07
N GLN A 126 5.78 6.95 -9.93
CA GLN A 126 6.30 7.98 -10.82
C GLN A 126 6.90 9.17 -10.04
N PHE A 127 6.26 9.57 -8.94
CA PHE A 127 6.80 10.61 -8.05
C PHE A 127 8.16 10.21 -7.47
N ILE A 128 8.28 8.99 -6.94
CA ILE A 128 9.55 8.50 -6.38
C ILE A 128 10.60 8.42 -7.47
N GLU A 129 10.29 7.85 -8.64
CA GLU A 129 11.24 7.74 -9.75
C GLU A 129 11.74 9.11 -10.23
N ASN A 130 10.85 10.11 -10.35
CA ASN A 130 11.20 11.45 -10.80
C ASN A 130 12.04 12.26 -9.79
N LYS A 131 11.96 11.93 -8.50
CA LYS A 131 12.66 12.64 -7.41
C LYS A 131 13.88 11.88 -6.88
N SER A 132 14.09 10.65 -7.32
CA SER A 132 15.26 9.84 -6.96
C SER A 132 16.43 10.13 -7.89
N ASN A 133 17.67 10.04 -7.40
CA ASN A 133 18.81 10.19 -8.28
C ASN A 133 19.07 8.89 -9.05
N VAL A 134 19.64 9.06 -10.24
CA VAL A 134 20.11 7.95 -11.07
C VAL A 134 21.57 8.22 -11.38
N ASP A 135 22.44 7.55 -10.63
CA ASP A 135 23.87 7.52 -10.94
C ASP A 135 24.08 6.79 -12.26
N PHE A 136 25.17 7.08 -12.96
CA PHE A 136 25.48 6.36 -14.19
C PHE A 136 26.97 6.15 -14.38
N LYS A 137 27.32 5.02 -14.99
CA LYS A 137 28.68 4.71 -15.45
C LYS A 137 28.67 4.64 -16.97
N LYS A 138 29.51 5.44 -17.61
CA LYS A 138 29.79 5.28 -19.05
C LYS A 138 30.76 4.11 -19.23
N THR A 139 30.42 3.21 -20.13
CA THR A 139 31.30 2.17 -20.67
C THR A 139 31.58 2.47 -22.14
N ASP A 140 32.53 1.77 -22.74
CA ASP A 140 32.94 2.02 -24.13
C ASP A 140 31.79 1.88 -25.14
N THR A 141 30.75 1.12 -24.80
CA THR A 141 29.61 0.84 -25.69
C THR A 141 28.27 1.36 -25.18
N LYS A 142 28.12 1.63 -23.88
CA LYS A 142 26.83 2.05 -23.30
C LYS A 142 26.94 2.82 -21.99
N ARG A 143 25.89 3.58 -21.69
CA ARG A 143 25.64 4.15 -20.36
C ARG A 143 24.86 3.13 -19.52
N ILE A 144 25.39 2.78 -18.35
CA ILE A 144 24.71 1.91 -17.37
C ILE A 144 24.21 2.81 -16.24
N GLU A 145 22.91 2.77 -15.97
CA GLU A 145 22.27 3.55 -14.92
C GLU A 145 22.10 2.75 -13.63
N TYR A 146 22.29 3.43 -12.51
CA TYR A 146 22.22 2.91 -11.14
C TYR A 146 21.25 3.81 -10.36
N PRO A 147 19.93 3.53 -10.42
CA PRO A 147 18.96 4.30 -9.65
C PRO A 147 19.20 4.10 -8.14
N ASP A 148 19.00 5.16 -7.35
CA ASP A 148 19.09 5.12 -5.88
C ASP A 148 18.23 3.97 -5.30
N TYR A 149 17.08 3.71 -5.93
CA TYR A 149 16.10 2.72 -5.52
C TYR A 149 15.67 1.83 -6.69
N PRO A 150 15.72 0.48 -6.58
CA PRO A 150 15.26 -0.40 -7.64
C PRO A 150 13.74 -0.26 -7.83
N LYS A 151 13.26 -0.14 -9.07
CA LYS A 151 11.82 0.01 -9.39
C LYS A 151 10.96 -1.08 -8.75
N LEU A 152 11.46 -2.31 -8.74
CA LEU A 152 10.77 -3.45 -8.13
C LEU A 152 10.61 -3.28 -6.61
N ALA A 153 11.62 -2.73 -5.92
CA ALA A 153 11.56 -2.51 -4.48
C ALA A 153 10.56 -1.40 -4.12
N ILE A 154 10.56 -0.30 -4.89
CA ILE A 154 9.57 0.78 -4.74
C ILE A 154 8.16 0.24 -4.93
N ARG A 155 7.92 -0.48 -6.04
CA ARG A 155 6.62 -1.05 -6.36
C ARG A 155 6.12 -1.95 -5.25
N GLU A 156 6.98 -2.84 -4.76
CA GLU A 156 6.61 -3.79 -3.71
C GLU A 156 6.28 -3.08 -2.39
N ALA A 157 7.09 -2.09 -1.99
CA ALA A 157 6.82 -1.32 -0.77
C ALA A 157 5.52 -0.51 -0.86
N LEU A 158 5.23 0.11 -2.00
CA LEU A 158 3.98 0.85 -2.23
C LEU A 158 2.77 -0.08 -2.24
N VAL A 159 2.86 -1.23 -2.92
CA VAL A 159 1.79 -2.24 -2.93
C VAL A 159 1.51 -2.72 -1.51
N ASN A 160 2.53 -3.01 -0.72
CA ASN A 160 2.36 -3.41 0.66
C ASN A 160 1.69 -2.29 1.47
N ALA A 161 2.14 -1.04 1.30
CA ALA A 161 1.55 0.11 1.99
C ALA A 161 0.07 0.30 1.66
N LEU A 162 -0.35 0.09 0.41
CA LEU A 162 -1.74 0.24 -0.05
C LEU A 162 -2.63 -0.94 0.33
N VAL A 163 -2.17 -2.17 0.06
CA VAL A 163 -2.95 -3.40 0.28
C VAL A 163 -3.09 -3.70 1.77
N HIS A 164 -2.06 -3.44 2.58
CA HIS A 164 -2.10 -3.71 4.03
C HIS A 164 -2.47 -2.50 4.88
N ARG A 165 -2.85 -1.37 4.26
CA ARG A 165 -3.35 -0.19 4.98
C ARG A 165 -4.53 -0.56 5.87
N ASP A 166 -4.53 0.00 7.08
CA ASP A 166 -5.72 -0.03 7.94
C ASP A 166 -6.73 1.03 7.48
N TYR A 167 -7.70 0.61 6.67
CA TYR A 167 -8.74 1.50 6.15
C TYR A 167 -9.79 1.90 7.17
N THR A 168 -9.77 1.34 8.38
CA THR A 168 -10.62 1.83 9.48
C THR A 168 -10.16 3.19 10.02
N LYS A 169 -8.90 3.55 9.77
CA LYS A 169 -8.32 4.86 10.14
C LYS A 169 -8.66 5.91 9.07
N PHE A 170 -9.85 6.48 9.18
CA PHE A 170 -10.40 7.41 8.18
C PHE A 170 -9.62 8.73 8.04
N TYR A 171 -8.93 9.17 9.09
CA TYR A 171 -8.23 10.46 9.11
C TYR A 171 -6.72 10.35 8.90
N ASP A 172 -6.20 9.12 8.82
CA ASP A 172 -4.77 8.88 8.57
C ASP A 172 -4.53 8.66 7.07
N GLN A 173 -3.35 9.01 6.57
CA GLN A 173 -2.99 8.82 5.16
C GLN A 173 -1.65 8.10 5.04
N ILE A 174 -1.38 7.50 3.89
CA ILE A 174 -0.03 6.99 3.62
C ILE A 174 0.86 8.20 3.35
N ASN A 175 2.02 8.27 4.02
CA ASN A 175 2.99 9.33 3.79
C ASN A 175 4.24 8.76 3.12
N ILE A 176 4.62 9.33 1.99
CA ILE A 176 5.89 9.06 1.29
C ILE A 176 6.81 10.24 1.56
N ASN A 177 7.94 10.02 2.23
CA ASN A 177 8.95 11.06 2.45
C ASN A 177 10.25 10.64 1.76
N ILE A 178 10.70 11.46 0.81
CA ILE A 178 11.96 11.28 0.12
C ILE A 178 12.95 12.28 0.72
N TYR A 179 14.01 11.77 1.33
CA TYR A 179 15.13 12.54 1.86
C TYR A 179 16.36 12.34 0.97
N THR A 180 17.43 13.10 1.25
CA THR A 180 18.70 12.99 0.53
C THR A 180 19.39 11.62 0.73
N ASP A 181 19.16 10.97 1.87
CA ASP A 181 19.78 9.70 2.27
C ASP A 181 18.82 8.50 2.30
N ARG A 182 17.50 8.73 2.24
CA ARG A 182 16.51 7.66 2.39
C ARG A 182 15.13 7.95 1.79
N LEU A 183 14.36 6.88 1.61
CA LEU A 183 12.95 6.89 1.26
C LEU A 183 12.16 6.26 2.41
N GLU A 184 11.21 7.00 2.97
CA GLU A 184 10.28 6.52 3.98
C GLU A 184 8.87 6.37 3.39
N ILE A 185 8.24 5.23 3.61
CA ILE A 185 6.83 4.98 3.27
C ILE A 185 6.15 4.58 4.57
N ILE A 186 5.22 5.42 5.02
CA ILE A 186 4.53 5.28 6.30
C ILE A 186 3.06 5.00 5.99
N SER A 187 2.59 3.78 6.27
CA SER A 187 1.18 3.40 6.09
C SER A 187 0.44 3.38 7.44
N PRO A 188 -0.81 3.88 7.51
CA PRO A 188 -1.64 3.79 8.71
C PRO A 188 -1.88 2.35 9.14
N GLY A 189 -1.65 2.07 10.42
CA GLY A 189 -1.94 0.77 10.99
C GLY A 189 -0.85 0.25 11.92
N GLY A 190 -1.02 -1.02 12.26
CA GLY A 190 -0.24 -1.81 13.21
C GLY A 190 -0.10 -3.25 12.69
N MET A 191 0.71 -4.09 13.33
CA MET A 191 0.76 -5.52 12.96
C MET A 191 -0.63 -6.09 13.15
N VAL A 192 -1.09 -6.96 12.25
CA VAL A 192 -2.44 -7.54 12.36
C VAL A 192 -2.61 -8.24 13.71
N ASP A 193 -1.54 -8.87 14.23
CA ASP A 193 -1.48 -9.50 15.55
C ASP A 193 -0.98 -8.58 16.68
N LYS A 194 -0.80 -7.28 16.39
CA LYS A 194 -0.29 -6.26 17.31
C LYS A 194 1.11 -6.53 17.87
N SER A 195 1.83 -7.50 17.30
CA SER A 195 3.23 -7.74 17.64
C SER A 195 4.09 -6.52 17.34
N LYS A 196 5.18 -6.38 18.10
CA LYS A 196 6.22 -5.39 17.82
C LYS A 196 7.20 -6.01 16.84
N ILE A 197 7.18 -5.51 15.63
CA ILE A 197 8.08 -5.92 14.55
C ILE A 197 9.57 -5.85 14.91
N GLN A 198 9.99 -4.98 15.84
CA GLN A 198 11.39 -4.91 16.27
C GLN A 198 11.83 -6.17 17.03
N GLU A 199 10.88 -6.98 17.48
CA GLU A 199 11.09 -8.22 18.22
C GLU A 199 10.95 -9.46 17.31
N LEU A 200 10.73 -9.27 16.00
CA LEU A 200 10.53 -10.34 15.02
C LEU A 200 11.72 -10.46 14.06
N ASP A 201 12.06 -11.69 13.68
CA ASP A 201 13.04 -11.96 12.61
C ASP A 201 12.37 -11.67 11.24
N PRO A 202 12.86 -10.67 10.47
CA PRO A 202 12.29 -10.30 9.17
C PRO A 202 12.20 -11.44 8.15
N TYR A 203 13.00 -12.49 8.32
CA TYR A 203 13.00 -13.66 7.43
C TYR A 203 11.99 -14.75 7.83
N ARG A 204 11.38 -14.64 9.01
CA ARG A 204 10.47 -15.65 9.59
C ARG A 204 9.05 -15.14 9.88
N ILE A 205 8.75 -13.88 9.56
CA ILE A 205 7.41 -13.31 9.72
C ILE A 205 6.43 -14.00 8.77
N GLU A 206 5.32 -14.51 9.32
CA GLU A 206 4.22 -15.04 8.53
C GLU A 206 3.37 -13.91 7.95
N SER A 207 3.00 -14.03 6.66
CA SER A 207 2.16 -13.06 5.98
C SER A 207 0.69 -13.27 6.35
N LYS A 208 0.18 -12.45 7.29
CA LYS A 208 -1.26 -12.26 7.49
C LYS A 208 -1.75 -11.17 6.54
N ARG A 209 -2.96 -11.30 6.00
CA ARG A 209 -3.52 -10.34 5.04
C ARG A 209 -4.64 -9.55 5.73
N ARG A 210 -4.42 -8.25 5.93
CA ARG A 210 -5.45 -7.35 6.51
C ARG A 210 -6.64 -7.16 5.57
N ASN A 211 -6.37 -7.05 4.28
CA ASN A 211 -7.37 -6.89 3.21
C ASN A 211 -7.18 -8.02 2.18
N PRO A 212 -7.79 -9.21 2.41
CA PRO A 212 -7.58 -10.40 1.58
C PRO A 212 -8.06 -10.26 0.13
N ILE A 213 -9.15 -9.53 -0.12
CA ILE A 213 -9.72 -9.32 -1.45
C ILE A 213 -8.76 -8.43 -2.26
N LEU A 214 -8.31 -7.32 -1.67
CA LEU A 214 -7.32 -6.44 -2.31
C LEU A 214 -6.02 -7.20 -2.60
N ALA A 215 -5.52 -8.00 -1.65
CA ALA A 215 -4.33 -8.82 -1.85
C ALA A 215 -4.51 -9.85 -2.97
N ASN A 216 -5.70 -10.43 -3.11
CA ASN A 216 -6.01 -11.36 -4.21
C ASN A 216 -5.97 -10.65 -5.56
N ILE A 217 -6.64 -9.49 -5.70
CA ILE A 217 -6.62 -8.70 -6.94
C ILE A 217 -5.18 -8.30 -7.29
N PHE A 218 -4.42 -7.70 -6.37
CA PHE A 218 -3.04 -7.30 -6.63
C PHE A 218 -2.13 -8.49 -6.97
N SER A 219 -2.42 -9.68 -6.44
CA SER A 219 -1.75 -10.90 -6.86
C SER A 219 -2.12 -11.34 -8.27
N MET A 220 -3.40 -11.27 -8.66
CA MET A 220 -3.83 -11.56 -10.04
C MET A 220 -3.15 -10.62 -11.03
N LEU A 221 -2.97 -9.35 -10.64
CA LEU A 221 -2.28 -8.34 -11.41
C LEU A 221 -0.75 -8.51 -11.48
N LYS A 222 -0.19 -9.55 -10.84
CA LYS A 222 1.26 -9.76 -10.68
C LYS A 222 1.98 -8.56 -10.03
N LEU A 223 1.24 -7.72 -9.31
CA LEU A 223 1.76 -6.59 -8.53
C LEU A 223 2.19 -7.03 -7.13
N MET A 224 1.73 -8.19 -6.66
CA MET A 224 2.09 -8.79 -5.37
C MET A 224 2.32 -10.30 -5.52
N GLU A 225 3.23 -10.88 -4.73
CA GLU A 225 3.43 -12.33 -4.67
C GLU A 225 2.58 -12.98 -3.55
N ARG A 226 1.95 -14.13 -3.80
CA ARG A 226 1.08 -14.81 -2.81
C ARG A 226 1.80 -15.36 -1.58
N ARG A 227 3.12 -15.62 -1.67
CA ARG A 227 3.88 -16.47 -0.73
C ARG A 227 4.60 -15.72 0.41
N GLY A 228 4.34 -14.43 0.61
CA GLY A 228 5.04 -13.66 1.67
C GLY A 228 6.55 -13.48 1.45
N SER A 229 7.04 -13.78 0.23
CA SER A 229 8.45 -13.66 -0.17
C SER A 229 8.90 -12.23 -0.41
N GLY A 230 7.96 -11.29 -0.50
CA GLY A 230 8.26 -9.88 -0.76
C GLY A 230 9.29 -9.33 0.22
N ILE A 231 9.12 -9.53 1.54
CA ILE A 231 10.08 -9.02 2.56
C ILE A 231 11.49 -9.41 2.20
N LYS A 232 11.69 -10.71 1.99
CA LYS A 232 13.02 -11.28 1.72
C LYS A 232 13.63 -10.66 0.47
N ARG A 233 12.79 -10.39 -0.53
CA ARG A 233 13.19 -9.79 -1.81
C ARG A 233 13.50 -8.30 -1.67
N ASN A 234 12.64 -7.54 -0.99
CA ASN A 234 12.88 -6.14 -0.63
C ASN A 234 14.16 -5.99 0.19
N PHE A 235 14.36 -6.82 1.22
CA PHE A 235 15.62 -6.87 1.99
C PHE A 235 16.82 -7.23 1.12
N LYS A 236 16.68 -8.15 0.17
CA LYS A 236 17.75 -8.45 -0.79
C LYS A 236 18.06 -7.26 -1.71
N TYR A 237 17.04 -6.49 -2.12
CA TYR A 237 17.24 -5.25 -2.90
C TYR A 237 17.90 -4.15 -2.06
N LEU A 238 17.52 -4.05 -0.79
CA LEU A 238 18.08 -3.12 0.20
C LEU A 238 19.58 -3.38 0.44
N CYS A 239 19.98 -4.64 0.65
CA CYS A 239 21.40 -5.00 0.85
C CYS A 239 22.29 -4.62 -0.35
N ASN A 240 21.72 -4.46 -1.54
CA ASN A 240 22.43 -4.08 -2.75
C ASN A 240 22.31 -2.57 -3.08
N THR A 241 21.63 -1.77 -2.26
CA THR A 241 21.46 -0.32 -2.49
C THR A 241 22.01 0.51 -1.34
N ARG A 242 22.61 1.67 -1.66
CA ARG A 242 23.31 2.51 -0.68
C ARG A 242 22.39 3.42 0.16
N LYS A 243 21.14 3.64 -0.27
CA LYS A 243 20.27 4.70 0.31
C LYS A 243 18.86 4.25 0.66
N LEU A 244 18.43 3.04 0.33
CA LEU A 244 17.07 2.63 0.66
C LEU A 244 17.05 2.26 2.16
N GLN A 245 16.51 3.15 3.01
CA GLN A 245 16.25 2.86 4.43
C GLN A 245 14.76 3.04 4.69
N PHE A 246 14.02 1.94 4.85
CA PHE A 246 12.65 2.02 5.32
C PHE A 246 12.66 2.38 6.81
N LYS A 247 12.27 3.61 7.12
CA LYS A 247 11.98 4.03 8.50
C LYS A 247 10.49 4.31 8.62
N THR A 248 9.86 3.71 9.61
CA THR A 248 8.56 4.18 10.10
C THR A 248 8.73 4.72 11.51
N TYR A 249 7.83 5.62 11.90
CA TYR A 249 7.88 6.27 13.21
C TYR A 249 6.70 5.83 14.09
N PRO A 250 6.91 5.56 15.40
CA PRO A 250 8.20 5.39 16.06
C PRO A 250 8.63 3.91 15.96
N ARG A 251 9.57 3.62 15.04
CA ARG A 251 10.30 2.36 14.79
C ARG A 251 9.63 1.36 13.82
N ILE A 252 10.03 1.48 12.54
CA ILE A 252 10.01 0.54 11.39
C ILE A 252 8.90 -0.52 11.36
N TYR A 253 7.88 -0.37 10.52
CA TYR A 253 6.90 -1.39 10.13
C TYR A 253 6.90 -1.51 8.60
N ILE A 254 7.65 -2.48 8.06
CA ILE A 254 7.49 -2.92 6.68
C ILE A 254 6.38 -3.98 6.73
N TRP A 255 5.17 -3.58 6.32
CA TRP A 255 3.92 -4.29 6.65
C TRP A 255 3.66 -5.59 5.87
N TRP A 256 3.14 -6.57 6.64
CA TRP A 256 2.22 -7.66 6.28
C TRP A 256 1.13 -7.64 7.34
#